data_AF-A0A7V9ZJ86-F1
#
_entry.id   AF-A0A7V9ZJ86-F1
#
_cell.length_a   1.000
_cell.length_b   1.000
_cell.length_c   1.000
_cell.angle_alpha   90.00
_cell.angle_beta   90.00
_cell.angle_gamma   90.00
#
_symmetry.space_group_name_H-M   'P 1'
#
loop_
_entity.id
_entity.type
_entity.pdbx_description
1 polymer ?
#
loop_
_entity_poly.entity_id
_entity_poly.type
_entity_poly.pdbx_seq_one_letter_code
_entity_poly.pdbx_strand_id
1 'polypeptide(L)'
;MSVVSAFCTMCDRSVYLEAEKELSCPVCSSPLIPTDLDEDRTQRIVENEVMFRGVNERINGVHASHKEDERRIGFVCECGIAGCSEQILLSPAEYEEVRSHALRFVTKPKHNVAGVEIVIAEHPEWIVVEKQGVSVHAAREADPRPN
;
A
#
# COMPACT_ATOMS: atom_id res chain seq x y z
N MET A 1 -20.36 19.14 9.89
CA MET A 1 -19.51 19.55 8.76
C MET A 1 -18.25 18.70 8.87
N SER A 2 -17.93 17.89 7.86
CA SER A 2 -16.76 17.01 7.93
C SER A 2 -15.51 17.85 7.67
N VAL A 3 -14.59 17.86 8.62
CA VAL A 3 -13.22 18.31 8.39
C VAL A 3 -12.51 17.19 7.63
N VAL A 4 -11.73 17.56 6.62
CA VAL A 4 -10.88 16.69 5.81
C VAL A 4 -9.45 17.13 6.05
N SER A 5 -8.64 16.27 6.66
CA SER A 5 -7.19 16.39 6.63
C SER A 5 -6.72 16.05 5.22
N ALA A 6 -5.76 16.82 4.75
CA ALA A 6 -5.12 16.63 3.46
C ALA A 6 -3.65 17.02 3.55
N PHE A 7 -2.82 16.43 2.69
CA PHE A 7 -1.39 16.66 2.64
C PHE A 7 -0.99 17.35 1.35
N CYS A 8 -0.15 18.38 1.46
CA CYS A 8 0.45 19.05 0.31
C CYS A 8 1.83 18.50 0.02
N THR A 9 2.01 17.86 -1.15
CA THR A 9 3.30 17.33 -1.59
C THR A 9 4.29 18.42 -2.05
N MET A 10 3.82 19.65 -2.26
CA MET A 10 4.67 20.76 -2.72
C MET A 10 5.31 21.55 -1.59
N CYS A 11 4.61 21.70 -0.45
CA CYS A 11 5.12 22.43 0.71
C CYS A 11 5.28 21.56 1.97
N ASP A 12 5.15 20.24 1.81
CA ASP A 12 5.33 19.23 2.86
C ASP A 12 4.54 19.55 4.15
N ARG A 13 3.25 19.88 3.97
CA ARG A 13 2.40 20.36 5.06
C ARG A 13 1.06 19.65 5.09
N SER A 14 0.71 19.14 6.27
CA SER A 14 -0.65 18.69 6.57
C SER A 14 -1.54 19.89 6.83
N VAL A 15 -2.73 19.88 6.23
CA VAL A 15 -3.75 20.93 6.36
C VAL A 15 -5.09 20.29 6.70
N TYR A 16 -5.89 20.98 7.50
CA TYR A 16 -7.25 20.57 7.87
C TYR A 16 -8.21 21.57 7.24
N LEU A 17 -9.07 21.09 6.35
CA LEU A 17 -9.99 21.92 5.59
C LEU A 17 -11.42 21.42 5.78
N GLU A 18 -12.40 22.27 5.56
CA GLU A 18 -13.78 21.80 5.42
C GLU A 18 -13.92 21.04 4.09
N ALA A 19 -14.76 20.00 4.06
CA ALA A 19 -14.96 19.18 2.87
C ALA A 19 -15.52 20.01 1.68
N GLU A 20 -14.63 20.59 0.88
CA GLU A 20 -14.95 21.30 -0.36
C GLU A 20 -14.55 20.49 -1.60
N LYS A 21 -15.15 20.83 -2.76
CA LYS A 21 -14.91 20.11 -4.02
C LYS A 21 -13.50 20.33 -4.60
N GLU A 22 -12.80 21.39 -4.19
CA GLU A 22 -11.46 21.73 -4.68
C GLU A 22 -10.51 21.98 -3.50
N LEU A 23 -9.79 20.92 -3.08
CA LEU A 23 -8.80 21.02 -2.01
C LEU A 23 -7.50 21.62 -2.57
N SER A 24 -7.28 22.90 -2.30
CA SER A 24 -6.04 23.62 -2.64
C SER A 24 -5.29 24.03 -1.36
N CYS A 25 -3.96 23.93 -1.40
CA CYS A 25 -3.13 24.28 -0.26
C CYS A 25 -3.19 25.79 -0.01
N PRO A 26 -3.54 26.27 1.19
CA PRO A 26 -3.59 27.71 1.50
C PRO A 26 -2.20 28.37 1.51
N VAL A 27 -1.12 27.58 1.51
CA VAL A 27 0.26 28.07 1.54
C VAL A 27 0.84 28.26 0.14
N CYS A 28 0.66 27.27 -0.74
CA CYS A 28 1.32 27.23 -2.05
C CYS A 28 0.36 27.03 -3.23
N SER A 29 -0.96 27.07 -2.99
CA SER A 29 -2.01 26.92 -4.00
C SER A 29 -1.95 25.61 -4.81
N SER A 30 -1.16 24.64 -4.36
CA SER A 30 -1.03 23.35 -5.03
C SER A 30 -2.18 22.42 -4.65
N PRO A 31 -2.57 21.47 -5.51
CA PRO A 31 -3.56 20.46 -5.17
C PRO A 31 -3.17 19.69 -3.90
N LEU A 32 -4.15 19.43 -3.04
CA LEU A 32 -3.97 18.64 -1.83
C LEU A 32 -4.43 17.19 -2.04
N ILE A 33 -3.78 16.28 -1.33
CA ILE A 33 -4.17 14.87 -1.28
C ILE A 33 -4.96 14.65 0.01
N PRO A 34 -6.28 14.35 -0.03
CA PRO A 34 -7.02 14.00 1.17
C PRO A 34 -6.34 12.84 1.90
N THR A 35 -6.07 13.04 3.19
CA THR A 35 -5.55 12.02 4.12
C THR A 35 -6.64 11.48 5.04
N ASP A 36 -7.77 12.18 5.16
CA ASP A 36 -9.01 11.60 5.70
C ASP A 36 -9.65 10.74 4.62
N LEU A 37 -9.42 9.45 4.73
CA LEU A 37 -10.21 8.47 4.01
C LEU A 37 -11.47 8.20 4.82
N ASP A 38 -12.63 8.21 4.16
CA ASP A 38 -13.80 7.61 4.80
C ASP A 38 -13.51 6.14 5.16
N GLU A 39 -14.15 5.65 6.23
CA GLU A 39 -13.90 4.30 6.76
C GLU A 39 -14.15 3.24 5.68
N ASP A 40 -15.19 3.43 4.86
CA ASP A 40 -15.54 2.55 3.73
C ASP A 40 -14.40 2.45 2.70
N ARG A 41 -13.75 3.57 2.35
CA ARG A 41 -12.63 3.58 1.40
C ARG A 41 -11.39 2.95 2.02
N THR A 42 -11.10 3.22 3.28
CA THR A 42 -9.98 2.58 4.00
C THR A 42 -10.17 1.07 4.04
N GLN A 43 -11.40 0.62 4.33
CA GLN A 43 -11.76 -0.78 4.35
C GLN A 43 -11.56 -1.44 2.98
N ARG A 44 -12.03 -0.82 1.89
CA ARG A 44 -11.82 -1.33 0.52
C ARG A 44 -10.34 -1.42 0.12
N ILE A 45 -9.53 -0.45 0.56
CA ILE A 45 -8.08 -0.46 0.35
C ILE A 45 -7.48 -1.71 0.98
N VAL A 46 -7.80 -1.97 2.26
CA VAL A 46 -7.34 -3.16 2.98
C VAL A 46 -7.82 -4.45 2.32
N GLU A 47 -9.10 -4.52 1.93
CA GLU A 47 -9.67 -5.70 1.25
C GLU A 47 -8.94 -6.02 -0.05
N ASN A 48 -8.63 -5.01 -0.86
CA ASN A 48 -7.91 -5.19 -2.12
C ASN A 48 -6.49 -5.73 -1.87
N GLU A 49 -5.78 -5.17 -0.90
CA GLU A 49 -4.40 -5.58 -0.59
C GLU A 49 -4.34 -7.00 -0.05
N VAL A 50 -5.27 -7.36 0.85
CA VAL A 50 -5.41 -8.72 1.36
C VAL A 50 -5.70 -9.70 0.22
N MET A 51 -6.55 -9.31 -0.73
CA MET A 51 -6.87 -10.11 -1.90
C MET A 51 -5.62 -10.35 -2.77
N PHE A 52 -4.88 -9.29 -3.11
CA PHE A 52 -3.66 -9.40 -3.92
C PHE A 52 -2.54 -10.15 -3.21
N ARG A 53 -2.37 -9.95 -1.89
CA ARG A 53 -1.51 -10.79 -1.05
C ARG A 53 -1.87 -12.25 -1.20
N GLY A 54 -3.15 -12.60 -1.08
CA GLY A 54 -3.62 -13.98 -1.27
C GLY A 54 -3.28 -14.56 -2.65
N VAL A 55 -3.22 -13.75 -3.70
CA VAL A 55 -2.74 -14.18 -5.02
C VAL A 55 -1.24 -14.46 -4.98
N ASN A 56 -0.45 -13.55 -4.41
CA ASN A 56 1.00 -13.68 -4.33
C ASN A 56 1.45 -14.83 -3.42
N GLU A 57 0.78 -15.10 -2.31
CA GLU A 57 1.05 -16.26 -1.45
C GLU A 57 0.86 -17.57 -2.23
N ARG A 58 -0.12 -17.64 -3.15
CA ARG A 58 -0.31 -18.81 -4.03
C ARG A 58 0.80 -18.91 -5.07
N ILE A 59 1.20 -17.79 -5.68
CA ILE A 59 2.34 -17.74 -6.61
C ILE A 59 3.60 -18.23 -5.88
N ASN A 60 3.92 -17.65 -4.73
CA ASN A 60 5.07 -18.04 -3.90
C ASN A 60 5.01 -19.53 -3.51
N GLY A 61 3.83 -20.03 -3.13
CA GLY A 61 3.60 -21.43 -2.77
C GLY A 61 3.93 -22.42 -3.89
N VAL A 62 3.64 -22.08 -5.15
CA VAL A 62 4.02 -22.90 -6.32
C VAL A 62 5.55 -22.95 -6.48
N HIS A 63 6.25 -21.90 -6.09
CA HIS A 63 7.70 -21.77 -6.18
C HIS A 63 8.44 -22.15 -4.88
N ALA A 64 7.73 -22.56 -3.82
CA ALA A 64 8.29 -22.79 -2.48
C ALA A 64 9.32 -23.92 -2.39
N SER A 65 9.36 -24.83 -3.36
CA SER A 65 10.41 -25.87 -3.49
C SER A 65 11.76 -25.33 -3.99
N HIS A 66 11.80 -24.06 -4.39
CA HIS A 66 12.94 -23.40 -5.01
C HIS A 66 13.30 -22.11 -4.26
N LYS A 67 13.28 -22.11 -2.91
CA LYS A 67 13.57 -20.91 -2.11
C LYS A 67 15.01 -20.38 -2.27
N GLU A 68 15.94 -21.22 -2.72
CA GLU A 68 17.32 -20.83 -3.06
C GLU A 68 17.45 -20.30 -4.49
N ASP A 69 16.34 -20.22 -5.24
CA ASP A 69 16.34 -19.79 -6.63
C ASP A 69 16.29 -18.26 -6.72
N GLU A 70 17.37 -17.68 -7.23
CA GLU A 70 17.46 -16.24 -7.52
C GLU A 70 16.63 -15.84 -8.75
N ARG A 71 15.97 -16.79 -9.43
CA ARG A 71 15.08 -16.47 -10.55
C ARG A 71 13.96 -15.55 -10.09
N ARG A 72 13.89 -14.41 -10.77
CA ARG A 72 12.78 -13.46 -10.62
C ARG A 72 11.53 -14.01 -11.30
N ILE A 73 10.45 -14.05 -10.55
CA ILE A 73 9.12 -14.45 -11.00
C ILE A 73 8.15 -13.28 -10.88
N GLY A 74 7.05 -13.33 -11.62
CA GLY A 74 6.03 -12.29 -11.62
C GLY A 74 5.08 -12.43 -10.44
N PHE A 75 5.19 -11.51 -9.49
CA PHE A 75 4.17 -11.25 -8.47
C PHE A 75 3.22 -10.14 -8.94
N VAL A 76 2.01 -10.09 -8.40
CA VAL A 76 1.04 -9.02 -8.66
C VAL A 76 1.27 -7.87 -7.68
N CYS A 77 1.14 -6.63 -8.13
CA CYS A 77 1.18 -5.45 -7.26
C CYS A 77 0.12 -5.54 -6.16
N GLU A 78 0.54 -5.42 -4.90
CA GLU A 78 -0.33 -5.59 -3.72
C GLU A 78 -0.96 -4.29 -3.25
N CYS A 79 -1.21 -3.33 -4.14
CA CYS A 79 -1.75 -2.03 -3.73
C CYS A 79 -3.27 -2.10 -3.48
N GLY A 80 -3.80 -1.14 -2.73
CA GLY A 80 -5.24 -0.99 -2.49
C GLY A 80 -6.07 -0.52 -3.70
N ILE A 81 -5.48 -0.40 -4.89
CA ILE A 81 -6.17 0.07 -6.10
C ILE A 81 -7.00 -1.08 -6.69
N ALA A 82 -8.31 -0.89 -6.77
CA ALA A 82 -9.22 -1.86 -7.36
C ALA A 82 -8.83 -2.19 -8.82
N GLY A 83 -8.71 -3.47 -9.13
CA GLY A 83 -8.40 -3.94 -10.49
C GLY A 83 -6.95 -3.76 -10.94
N CYS A 84 -6.01 -3.47 -10.04
CA CYS A 84 -4.59 -3.48 -10.39
C CYS A 84 -4.16 -4.87 -10.88
N SER A 85 -3.46 -4.92 -12.02
CA SER A 85 -2.95 -6.16 -12.63
C SER A 85 -1.48 -6.06 -13.01
N GLU A 86 -0.79 -5.04 -12.51
CA GLU A 86 0.63 -4.84 -12.77
C GLU A 86 1.47 -5.91 -12.08
N GLN A 87 2.55 -6.31 -12.76
CA GLN A 87 3.48 -7.32 -12.26
C GLN A 87 4.77 -6.72 -11.73
N ILE A 88 5.28 -7.31 -10.65
CA ILE A 88 6.54 -6.98 -10.01
C ILE A 88 7.41 -8.23 -10.06
N LEU A 89 8.62 -8.09 -10.62
CA LEU A 89 9.58 -9.18 -10.73
C LEU A 89 10.41 -9.24 -9.45
N LEU A 90 10.20 -10.28 -8.65
CA LEU A 90 10.92 -10.55 -7.41
C LEU A 90 11.39 -12.01 -7.39
N SER A 91 12.50 -12.27 -6.72
CA SER A 91 12.80 -13.61 -6.24
C SER A 91 11.82 -14.00 -5.12
N PRO A 92 11.55 -15.30 -4.90
CA PRO A 92 10.80 -15.78 -3.75
C PRO A 92 11.38 -15.28 -2.42
N ALA A 93 12.70 -15.12 -2.31
CA ALA A 93 13.38 -14.63 -1.12
C ALA A 93 13.07 -13.13 -0.85
N GLU A 94 13.14 -12.27 -1.86
CA GLU A 94 12.77 -10.84 -1.75
C GLU A 94 11.31 -10.69 -1.31
N TYR A 95 10.40 -11.49 -1.90
CA TYR A 95 8.98 -11.48 -1.51
C TYR A 95 8.79 -11.94 -0.05
N GLU A 96 9.49 -13.00 0.36
CA GLU A 96 9.41 -13.54 1.71
C GLU A 96 9.97 -12.55 2.75
N GLU A 97 11.03 -11.80 2.43
CA GLU A 97 11.56 -10.74 3.29
C GLU A 97 10.52 -9.65 3.54
N VAL A 98 9.83 -9.19 2.50
CA VAL A 98 8.73 -8.23 2.64
C VAL A 98 7.62 -8.80 3.52
N ARG A 99 7.18 -10.03 3.23
CA ARG A 99 6.08 -10.71 3.93
C ARG A 99 6.43 -11.27 5.31
N SER A 100 7.67 -11.12 5.75
CA SER A 100 8.08 -11.38 7.14
C SER A 100 7.39 -10.44 8.14
N HIS A 101 6.81 -9.34 7.66
CA HIS A 101 6.03 -8.41 8.47
C HIS A 101 4.60 -8.28 7.94
N ALA A 102 3.62 -8.55 8.82
CA ALA A 102 2.20 -8.62 8.45
C ALA A 102 1.62 -7.33 7.85
N LEU A 103 2.23 -6.19 8.13
CA LEU A 103 1.78 -4.88 7.65
C LEU A 103 2.46 -4.41 6.37
N ARG A 104 3.38 -5.21 5.82
CA ARG A 104 4.14 -4.84 4.63
C ARG A 104 3.54 -5.44 3.37
N PHE A 105 3.60 -4.64 2.31
CA PHE A 105 3.10 -4.97 0.99
C PHE A 105 4.07 -4.48 -0.07
N VAL A 106 4.15 -5.22 -1.19
CA VAL A 106 4.98 -4.84 -2.33
C VAL A 106 4.14 -4.23 -3.44
N THR A 107 4.45 -3.00 -3.84
CA THR A 107 3.66 -2.26 -4.83
C THR A 107 4.53 -1.62 -5.91
N LYS A 108 3.92 -1.22 -7.03
CA LYS A 108 4.58 -0.38 -8.02
C LYS A 108 4.83 1.01 -7.45
N PRO A 109 5.89 1.72 -7.90
CA PRO A 109 6.09 3.10 -7.51
C PRO A 109 4.84 3.92 -7.79
N LYS A 110 4.46 4.79 -6.84
CA LYS A 110 3.25 5.64 -6.88
C LYS A 110 1.91 4.92 -6.71
N HIS A 111 1.91 3.62 -6.43
CA HIS A 111 0.67 2.88 -6.13
C HIS A 111 0.34 2.83 -4.63
N ASN A 112 1.20 3.41 -3.79
CA ASN A 112 0.94 3.57 -2.36
C ASN A 112 -0.18 4.59 -2.11
N VAL A 113 -0.97 4.36 -1.06
CA VAL A 113 -2.04 5.28 -0.66
C VAL A 113 -1.58 6.17 0.49
N ALA A 114 -1.31 7.44 0.20
CA ALA A 114 -0.95 8.43 1.20
C ALA A 114 -2.01 8.51 2.32
N GLY A 115 -1.55 8.59 3.58
CA GLY A 115 -2.42 8.61 4.76
C GLY A 115 -2.79 7.22 5.30
N VAL A 116 -2.64 6.15 4.51
CA VAL A 116 -2.83 4.74 4.95
C VAL A 116 -1.50 4.02 5.08
N GLU A 117 -0.55 4.41 4.25
CA GLU A 117 0.71 3.72 4.04
C GLU A 117 1.88 4.68 4.07
N ILE A 118 3.00 4.18 4.56
CA ILE A 118 4.30 4.83 4.43
C ILE A 118 5.22 3.95 3.57
N VAL A 119 6.06 4.59 2.76
CA VAL A 119 7.10 3.88 2.00
C VAL A 119 8.28 3.63 2.95
N ILE A 120 8.69 2.37 3.09
CA ILE A 120 9.79 1.97 3.99
C ILE A 120 11.04 1.50 3.24
N ALA A 121 10.88 1.15 1.95
CA ALA A 121 11.99 0.84 1.06
C ALA A 121 11.61 1.18 -0.38
N GLU A 122 12.58 1.68 -1.13
CA GLU A 122 12.44 2.00 -2.55
C GLU A 122 13.43 1.19 -3.37
N HIS A 123 12.93 0.55 -4.42
CA HIS A 123 13.72 -0.11 -5.44
C HIS A 123 13.41 0.54 -6.80
N PRO A 124 14.23 0.31 -7.84
CA PRO A 124 14.01 0.96 -9.15
C PRO A 124 12.65 0.69 -9.80
N GLU A 125 12.05 -0.48 -9.56
CA GLU A 125 10.81 -0.91 -10.24
C GLU A 125 9.63 -1.21 -9.30
N TRP A 126 9.84 -1.09 -7.99
CA TRP A 126 8.86 -1.41 -6.95
C TRP A 126 9.24 -0.77 -5.62
N ILE A 127 8.27 -0.70 -4.72
CA ILE A 127 8.44 -0.13 -3.39
C ILE A 127 7.84 -1.07 -2.34
N VAL A 128 8.34 -0.99 -1.12
CA VAL A 128 7.70 -1.62 0.05
C VAL A 128 6.96 -0.55 0.81
N VAL A 129 5.69 -0.82 1.05
CA VAL A 129 4.83 0.03 1.88
C VAL A 129 4.49 -0.69 3.17
N GLU A 130 4.35 0.08 4.24
CA GLU A 130 3.88 -0.42 5.53
C GLU A 130 2.60 0.31 5.95
N LYS A 131 1.59 -0.47 6.35
CA LYS A 131 0.33 0.05 6.86
C LYS A 131 0.49 0.84 8.15
N GLN A 132 -0.32 1.89 8.27
CA GLN A 132 -0.33 2.81 9.41
C GLN A 132 -1.77 3.16 9.84
N GLY A 133 -1.88 3.71 11.04
CA GLY A 133 -3.14 4.22 11.59
C GLY A 133 -4.22 3.15 11.77
N VAL A 134 -5.48 3.53 11.51
CA VAL A 134 -6.66 2.70 11.77
C VAL A 134 -6.70 1.41 10.93
N SER A 135 -5.97 1.38 9.81
CA SER A 135 -5.92 0.22 8.90
C SER A 135 -5.06 -0.95 9.41
N VAL A 136 -4.21 -0.71 10.42
CA VAL A 136 -3.25 -1.69 10.95
C VAL A 136 -3.94 -2.93 11.53
N HIS A 137 -5.06 -2.73 12.23
CA HIS A 137 -5.75 -3.84 12.88
C HIS A 137 -6.35 -4.79 11.85
N ALA A 138 -7.11 -4.26 10.89
CA ALA A 138 -7.72 -5.04 9.81
C ALA A 138 -6.67 -5.78 8.97
N ALA A 139 -5.55 -5.12 8.63
CA ALA A 139 -4.47 -5.75 7.86
C ALA A 139 -3.76 -6.88 8.64
N ARG A 140 -3.64 -6.76 9.97
CA ARG A 140 -3.09 -7.83 10.83
C ARG A 140 -4.03 -9.01 10.96
N GLU A 141 -5.32 -8.76 11.22
CA GLU A 141 -6.31 -9.83 11.37
C GLU A 141 -6.49 -10.64 10.09
N ALA A 142 -6.32 -9.98 8.93
CA ALA A 142 -6.39 -10.61 7.63
C ALA A 142 -5.09 -11.30 7.18
N ASP A 143 -4.02 -11.29 7.99
CA ASP A 143 -2.79 -12.01 7.62
C ASP A 143 -3.03 -13.54 7.68
N PRO A 144 -2.86 -14.27 6.56
CA PRO A 144 -3.01 -15.72 6.57
C PRO A 144 -1.90 -16.46 7.34
N ARG A 145 -0.81 -15.78 7.72
CA ARG A 145 0.33 -16.37 8.43
C ARG A 145 0.16 -16.15 9.95
N PRO A 146 0.30 -17.20 10.78
CA PRO A 146 0.31 -17.02 12.23
C PRO A 146 1.57 -16.24 12.64
N ASN A 147 1.38 -15.21 13.48
CA ASN A 147 2.46 -14.50 14.18
C ASN A 147 3.23 -15.41 15.14
#